data_AF-A0A8S7B8C4-F1
#
_entry.id   AF-A0A8S7B8C4-F1
#
_cell.length_a   1.000
_cell.length_b   1.000
_cell.length_c   1.000
_cell.angle_alpha   90.00
_cell.angle_beta   90.00
_cell.angle_gamma   90.00
#
_symmetry.space_group_name_H-M   'P 1'
#
loop_
_entity.id
_entity.type
_entity.pdbx_description
1 polymer ?
#
loop_
_entity_poly.entity_id
_entity_poly.type
_entity_poly.pdbx_seq_one_letter_code
_entity_poly.pdbx_strand_id
1 'polypeptide(L)'
;VRADFSCRIESKRKFIQTKWPDLLVNDCGMSEEEAHQRISCALEILKPTGIPFLDLCLWKGRFPSTKARFCTFELKHEPVRSQVILPLLNEFEEVISWQGVRAQESPSRAALPVWEEDADNTPGLHVYRPILHWKHEDVFAIARRHDIKPNPLYQQGCGRVGCMPCIHVRKSELAEIFRRWPEEIKRVAEWERLVASCSRRGNSTFFPSTHDPLRAERRIEIVTVEAYGIETYHDWTMTTRGGTQFDLLASANDKAVCSSVYAGVCE
;
A
#
# COMPACT_ATOMS: atom_id res chain seq x y z
N VAL A 1 -4.35 2.45 18.02
CA VAL A 1 -5.21 2.15 16.85
C VAL A 1 -4.55 1.11 15.98
N ARG A 2 -5.15 -0.06 15.81
CA ARG A 2 -4.61 -1.14 14.97
C ARG A 2 -5.74 -2.03 14.45
N ALA A 3 -5.77 -2.28 13.15
CA ALA A 3 -6.77 -3.19 12.57
C ALA A 3 -6.52 -4.64 13.01
N ASP A 4 -7.60 -5.40 13.19
CA ASP A 4 -7.58 -6.83 13.48
C ASP A 4 -8.50 -7.55 12.50
N PHE A 5 -7.95 -8.55 11.80
CA PHE A 5 -8.67 -9.34 10.80
C PHE A 5 -8.88 -10.80 11.24
N SER A 6 -8.62 -11.14 12.50
CA SER A 6 -8.66 -12.53 12.99
C SER A 6 -10.00 -13.22 12.71
N CYS A 7 -11.13 -12.56 13.01
CA CYS A 7 -12.46 -13.10 12.72
C CYS A 7 -12.74 -13.25 11.21
N ARG A 8 -12.23 -12.32 10.39
CA ARG A 8 -12.39 -12.36 8.92
C ARG A 8 -11.55 -13.48 8.30
N ILE A 9 -10.34 -13.68 8.80
CA ILE A 9 -9.46 -14.79 8.44
C ILE A 9 -10.15 -16.12 8.76
N GLU A 10 -10.67 -16.29 9.98
CA GLU A 10 -11.38 -17.51 10.39
C GLU A 10 -12.58 -17.81 9.49
N SER A 11 -13.35 -16.77 9.15
CA SER A 11 -14.49 -16.90 8.22
C SER A 11 -14.03 -17.34 6.82
N LYS A 12 -12.90 -16.80 6.33
CA LYS A 12 -12.33 -17.23 5.05
C LYS A 12 -11.81 -18.66 5.10
N ARG A 13 -11.20 -19.11 6.21
CA ARG A 13 -10.75 -20.50 6.36
C ARG A 13 -11.91 -21.48 6.20
N LYS A 14 -13.05 -21.20 6.85
CA LYS A 14 -14.29 -21.99 6.69
C LYS A 14 -14.79 -21.97 5.25
N PHE A 15 -14.73 -20.82 4.57
CA PHE A 15 -15.08 -20.72 3.16
C PHE A 15 -14.16 -21.58 2.27
N ILE A 16 -12.85 -21.56 2.51
CA ILE A 16 -11.88 -22.39 1.77
C ILE A 16 -12.22 -23.87 1.96
N GLN A 17 -12.41 -24.33 3.19
CA GLN A 17 -12.75 -25.74 3.48
C GLN A 17 -14.04 -26.20 2.80
N THR A 18 -15.05 -25.34 2.72
CA THR A 18 -16.39 -25.73 2.26
C THR A 18 -16.65 -25.47 0.77
N LYS A 19 -15.96 -24.50 0.16
CA LYS A 19 -16.26 -24.06 -1.21
C LYS A 19 -15.11 -24.27 -2.19
N TRP A 20 -13.85 -24.29 -1.75
CA TRP A 20 -12.75 -24.51 -2.68
C TRP A 20 -12.70 -25.91 -3.31
N PRO A 21 -13.13 -27.02 -2.65
CA PRO A 21 -13.15 -28.32 -3.31
C PRO A 21 -13.92 -28.28 -4.64
N ASP A 22 -15.12 -27.70 -4.63
CA ASP A 22 -15.94 -27.57 -5.84
C ASP A 22 -15.40 -26.51 -6.80
N LEU A 23 -15.00 -25.33 -6.29
CA LEU A 23 -14.61 -24.21 -7.14
C LEU A 23 -13.27 -24.44 -7.86
N LEU A 24 -12.31 -25.13 -7.23
CA LEU A 24 -11.01 -25.38 -7.86
C LEU A 24 -11.12 -26.43 -8.96
N VAL A 25 -11.94 -27.47 -8.76
CA VAL A 25 -12.17 -28.49 -9.79
C VAL A 25 -12.99 -27.90 -10.95
N ASN A 26 -14.12 -27.25 -10.65
CA ASN A 26 -15.06 -26.81 -11.70
C ASN A 26 -14.61 -25.51 -12.41
N ASP A 27 -14.15 -24.49 -11.68
CA ASP A 27 -13.82 -23.19 -12.28
C ASP A 27 -12.35 -23.06 -12.69
N CYS A 28 -11.47 -23.83 -12.05
CA CYS A 28 -10.03 -23.78 -12.30
C CYS A 28 -9.52 -25.02 -13.07
N GLY A 29 -10.36 -26.04 -13.28
CA GLY A 29 -9.99 -27.23 -14.04
C GLY A 29 -8.91 -28.07 -13.37
N MET A 30 -8.74 -27.94 -12.05
CA MET A 30 -7.75 -28.69 -11.28
C MET A 30 -8.23 -30.12 -11.04
N SER A 31 -7.29 -31.06 -10.89
CA SER A 31 -7.62 -32.39 -10.38
C SER A 31 -8.04 -32.31 -8.89
N GLU A 32 -8.79 -33.30 -8.41
CA GLU A 32 -9.20 -33.35 -6.99
C GLU A 32 -7.97 -33.36 -6.05
N GLU A 33 -6.90 -34.07 -6.43
CA GLU A 33 -5.66 -34.13 -5.67
C GLU A 33 -4.97 -32.76 -5.60
N GLU A 34 -4.86 -32.06 -6.74
CA GLU A 34 -4.27 -30.72 -6.79
C GLU A 34 -5.09 -29.70 -5.99
N ALA A 35 -6.43 -29.80 -6.06
CA ALA A 35 -7.34 -28.98 -5.26
C ALA A 35 -7.15 -29.23 -3.76
N HIS A 36 -7.04 -30.49 -3.33
CA HIS A 36 -6.78 -30.85 -1.93
C HIS A 36 -5.43 -30.31 -1.44
N GLN A 37 -4.36 -30.47 -2.23
CA GLN A 37 -3.05 -29.96 -1.88
C GLN A 37 -3.07 -28.43 -1.75
N ARG A 38 -3.76 -27.73 -2.66
CA ARG A 38 -3.92 -26.27 -2.60
C ARG A 38 -4.68 -25.82 -1.36
N ILE A 39 -5.78 -26.49 -1.04
CA ILE A 39 -6.59 -26.20 0.15
C ILE A 39 -5.77 -26.40 1.42
N SER A 40 -5.04 -27.52 1.52
CA SER A 40 -4.18 -27.81 2.67
C SER A 40 -3.14 -26.70 2.88
N CYS A 41 -2.38 -26.37 1.83
CA CYS A 41 -1.37 -25.30 1.87
C CYS A 41 -1.99 -23.93 2.25
N ALA A 42 -3.12 -23.57 1.65
CA ALA A 42 -3.81 -22.31 1.96
C ALA A 42 -4.26 -22.25 3.44
N LEU A 43 -4.75 -23.37 4.00
CA LEU A 43 -5.17 -23.44 5.41
C LEU A 43 -3.99 -23.49 6.39
N GLU A 44 -2.82 -23.94 5.97
CA GLU A 44 -1.61 -23.83 6.80
C GLU A 44 -1.13 -22.38 6.92
N ILE A 45 -1.19 -21.64 5.81
CA ILE A 45 -0.71 -20.26 5.69
C ILE A 45 -1.71 -19.23 6.24
N LEU A 46 -3.01 -19.40 5.99
CA LEU A 46 -4.04 -18.39 6.28
C LEU A 46 -4.33 -18.25 7.78
N LYS A 47 -3.43 -17.61 8.53
CA LYS A 47 -3.52 -17.37 9.97
C LYS A 47 -3.16 -15.91 10.26
N PRO A 48 -3.63 -15.33 11.39
CA PRO A 48 -3.19 -14.00 11.79
C PRO A 48 -1.68 -13.97 12.00
N THR A 49 -1.00 -13.11 11.26
CA THR A 49 0.47 -12.95 11.28
C THR A 49 0.91 -11.90 12.29
N GLY A 50 -0.03 -11.09 12.80
CA GLY A 50 0.28 -9.91 13.56
C GLY A 50 0.75 -8.75 12.68
N ILE A 51 0.73 -8.85 11.35
CA ILE A 51 1.02 -7.73 10.46
C ILE A 51 -0.30 -7.37 9.76
N PRO A 52 -1.02 -6.30 10.19
CA PRO A 52 -2.37 -6.04 9.69
C PRO A 52 -2.47 -5.90 8.17
N PHE A 53 -1.45 -5.34 7.50
CA PHE A 53 -1.43 -5.24 6.05
C PHE A 53 -1.33 -6.62 5.37
N LEU A 54 -0.48 -7.51 5.90
CA LEU A 54 -0.35 -8.88 5.37
C LEU A 54 -1.63 -9.66 5.63
N ASP A 55 -2.17 -9.59 6.85
CA ASP A 55 -3.43 -10.25 7.24
C ASP A 55 -4.59 -9.83 6.33
N LEU A 56 -4.67 -8.53 6.02
CA LEU A 56 -5.63 -7.99 5.08
C LEU A 56 -5.45 -8.55 3.66
N CYS A 57 -4.20 -8.66 3.18
CA CYS A 57 -3.92 -9.22 1.85
C CYS A 57 -4.20 -10.73 1.80
N LEU A 58 -3.83 -11.48 2.83
CA LEU A 58 -4.13 -12.91 2.99
C LEU A 58 -5.65 -13.14 3.01
N TRP A 59 -6.39 -12.34 3.77
CA TRP A 59 -7.85 -12.38 3.78
C TRP A 59 -8.43 -12.02 2.41
N LYS A 60 -8.01 -10.94 1.76
CA LYS A 60 -8.54 -10.56 0.43
C LYS A 60 -8.06 -11.51 -0.68
N GLY A 61 -6.98 -12.28 -0.46
CA GLY A 61 -6.33 -13.12 -1.46
C GLY A 61 -5.67 -12.31 -2.59
N ARG A 62 -5.36 -11.03 -2.33
CA ARG A 62 -4.74 -10.12 -3.30
C ARG A 62 -4.16 -8.89 -2.62
N PHE A 63 -3.27 -8.18 -3.30
CA PHE A 63 -2.81 -6.86 -2.90
C PHE A 63 -3.79 -5.75 -3.30
N PRO A 64 -3.75 -4.59 -2.63
CA PRO A 64 -4.50 -3.41 -3.06
C PRO A 64 -3.97 -2.92 -4.42
N SER A 65 -4.80 -2.17 -5.13
CA SER A 65 -4.40 -1.53 -6.38
C SER A 65 -4.78 -0.05 -6.37
N THR A 66 -4.27 0.70 -7.35
CA THR A 66 -4.61 2.12 -7.51
C THR A 66 -6.13 2.34 -7.65
N LYS A 67 -6.84 1.37 -8.23
CA LYS A 67 -8.31 1.36 -8.34
C LYS A 67 -9.00 0.82 -7.09
N ALA A 68 -8.46 -0.23 -6.47
CA ALA A 68 -9.05 -0.90 -5.31
C ALA A 68 -8.17 -0.70 -4.06
N ARG A 69 -8.28 0.49 -3.45
CA ARG A 69 -7.46 0.98 -2.34
C ARG A 69 -7.99 0.55 -0.97
N PHE A 70 -8.32 -0.73 -0.82
CA PHE A 70 -8.92 -1.24 0.43
C PHE A 70 -8.00 -1.04 1.65
N CYS A 71 -6.68 -0.98 1.46
CA CYS A 71 -5.73 -0.70 2.54
C CYS A 71 -5.95 0.66 3.20
N THR A 72 -6.45 1.66 2.46
CA THR A 72 -6.78 2.97 3.04
C THR A 72 -7.94 2.82 4.01
N PHE A 73 -9.04 2.20 3.57
CA PHE A 73 -10.23 2.05 4.40
C PHE A 73 -9.96 1.15 5.62
N GLU A 74 -9.49 -0.07 5.35
CA GLU A 74 -9.40 -1.16 6.34
C GLU A 74 -8.28 -0.95 7.37
N LEU A 75 -7.22 -0.20 7.03
CA LEU A 75 -6.07 0.01 7.92
C LEU A 75 -5.98 1.42 8.50
N LYS A 76 -6.73 2.39 7.96
CA LYS A 76 -6.68 3.79 8.41
C LYS A 76 -8.04 4.29 8.85
N HIS A 77 -9.01 4.35 7.95
CA HIS A 77 -10.30 4.96 8.25
C HIS A 77 -11.07 4.15 9.29
N GLU A 78 -11.27 2.85 9.05
CA GLU A 78 -12.10 2.02 9.91
C GLU A 78 -11.53 1.84 11.31
N PRO A 79 -10.21 1.58 11.51
CA PRO A 79 -9.64 1.51 12.84
C PRO A 79 -9.72 2.84 13.60
N VAL A 80 -9.50 3.98 12.94
CA VAL A 80 -9.62 5.29 13.60
C VAL A 80 -11.08 5.57 13.96
N ARG A 81 -12.01 5.29 13.05
CA ARG A 81 -13.45 5.44 13.29
C ARG A 81 -13.90 4.62 14.50
N SER A 82 -13.68 3.31 14.46
CA SER A 82 -14.20 2.37 15.46
C SER A 82 -13.48 2.44 16.82
N GLN A 83 -12.17 2.71 16.84
CA GLN A 83 -11.37 2.66 18.08
C GLN A 83 -11.11 4.03 18.71
N VAL A 84 -11.37 5.14 17.99
CA VAL A 84 -11.11 6.50 18.49
C VAL A 84 -12.35 7.36 18.38
N ILE A 85 -12.88 7.55 17.17
CA ILE A 85 -13.95 8.53 16.94
C ILE A 85 -15.26 8.10 17.61
N LEU A 86 -15.72 6.87 17.38
CA LEU A 86 -16.98 6.39 17.96
C LEU A 86 -16.93 6.34 19.50
N PRO A 87 -15.84 5.86 20.14
CA PRO A 87 -15.70 5.96 21.60
C PRO A 87 -15.75 7.41 22.11
N LEU A 88 -15.08 8.35 21.44
CA LEU A 88 -15.10 9.76 21.85
C LEU A 88 -16.49 10.38 21.69
N LEU A 89 -17.21 10.10 20.61
CA LEU A 89 -18.58 10.59 20.41
C LEU A 89 -19.60 9.96 21.38
N ASN A 90 -19.25 8.85 22.02
CA ASN A 90 -20.07 8.27 23.09
C ASN A 90 -19.83 8.96 24.44
N GLU A 91 -18.70 9.65 24.61
CA GLU A 91 -18.34 10.38 25.83
C GLU A 91 -18.60 11.89 25.71
N PHE A 92 -18.42 12.44 24.52
CA PHE A 92 -18.51 13.86 24.21
C PHE A 92 -19.52 14.10 23.09
N GLU A 93 -20.25 15.22 23.17
CA GLU A 93 -21.23 15.61 22.14
C GLU A 93 -20.56 15.95 20.80
N GLU A 94 -19.35 16.52 20.84
CA GLU A 94 -18.60 16.93 19.67
C GLU A 94 -17.14 16.45 19.71
N VAL A 95 -16.62 16.05 18.55
CA VAL A 95 -15.24 15.63 18.34
C VAL A 95 -14.68 16.36 17.13
N ILE A 96 -13.57 17.09 17.31
CA ILE A 96 -12.90 17.81 16.24
C ILE A 96 -11.62 17.08 15.83
N SER A 97 -11.60 16.54 14.61
CA SER A 97 -10.43 15.92 13.99
C SER A 97 -9.57 16.97 13.28
N TRP A 98 -8.41 17.29 13.84
CA TRP A 98 -7.42 18.17 13.20
C TRP A 98 -6.60 17.40 12.16
N GLN A 99 -6.64 17.83 10.90
CA GLN A 99 -5.97 17.14 9.79
C GLN A 99 -4.99 18.06 9.05
N GLY A 100 -3.76 17.59 8.88
CA GLY A 100 -2.71 18.28 8.11
C GLY A 100 -2.83 18.13 6.60
N VAL A 101 -4.05 18.12 6.05
CA VAL A 101 -4.29 18.01 4.60
C VAL A 101 -4.02 19.35 3.93
N ARG A 102 -3.34 19.34 2.78
CA ARG A 102 -3.05 20.55 1.99
C ARG A 102 -3.63 20.46 0.58
N ALA A 103 -4.17 21.56 0.09
CA ALA A 103 -4.74 21.70 -1.24
C ALA A 103 -3.74 21.35 -2.36
N GLN A 104 -2.46 21.71 -2.17
CA GLN A 104 -1.38 21.45 -3.13
C GLN A 104 -1.11 19.96 -3.38
N GLU A 105 -1.58 19.05 -2.52
CA GLU A 105 -1.22 17.63 -2.56
C GLU A 105 -1.97 16.84 -3.64
N SER A 106 -3.17 17.29 -4.03
CA SER A 106 -3.92 16.71 -5.16
C SER A 106 -5.13 17.57 -5.53
N PRO A 107 -5.65 17.49 -6.77
CA PRO A 107 -6.86 18.21 -7.17
C PRO A 107 -8.08 17.95 -6.26
N SER A 108 -8.26 16.71 -5.80
CA SER A 108 -9.36 16.38 -4.88
C SER A 108 -9.21 17.03 -3.51
N ARG A 109 -7.97 17.20 -3.02
CA ARG A 109 -7.69 17.90 -1.75
C ARG A 109 -7.89 19.40 -1.88
N ALA A 110 -7.68 19.97 -3.06
CA ALA A 110 -7.92 21.39 -3.31
C ALA A 110 -9.39 21.81 -3.21
N ALA A 111 -10.32 20.87 -3.39
CA ALA A 111 -11.76 21.09 -3.28
C ALA A 111 -12.30 20.91 -1.85
N LEU A 112 -11.48 20.48 -0.89
CA LEU A 112 -11.94 20.28 0.49
C LEU A 112 -12.09 21.63 1.20
N PRO A 113 -13.08 21.78 2.10
CA PRO A 113 -13.19 22.98 2.92
C PRO A 113 -12.21 22.94 4.11
N VAL A 114 -11.86 24.13 4.62
CA VAL A 114 -11.04 24.28 5.84
C VAL A 114 -11.74 23.67 7.06
N TRP A 115 -13.05 23.82 7.13
CA TRP A 115 -13.92 23.29 8.17
C TRP A 115 -15.01 22.43 7.53
N GLU A 116 -15.26 21.26 8.08
CA GLU A 116 -16.30 20.34 7.65
C GLU A 116 -17.08 19.87 8.86
N GLU A 117 -18.40 20.10 8.84
CA GLU A 117 -19.32 19.69 9.89
C GLU A 117 -19.92 18.33 9.57
N ASP A 118 -20.19 17.54 10.61
CA ASP A 118 -20.75 16.19 10.53
C ASP A 118 -20.07 15.33 9.44
N ALA A 119 -18.74 15.37 9.45
CA ALA A 119 -17.89 14.71 8.47
C ALA A 119 -18.20 13.21 8.40
N ASP A 120 -18.05 12.63 7.20
CA ASP A 120 -18.40 11.24 6.90
C ASP A 120 -19.86 10.89 7.27
N ASN A 121 -20.79 11.86 7.23
CA ASN A 121 -22.18 11.74 7.68
C ASN A 121 -22.30 11.23 9.12
N THR A 122 -21.39 11.66 9.99
CA THR A 122 -21.35 11.26 11.40
C THR A 122 -21.63 12.49 12.27
N PRO A 123 -22.84 12.61 12.85
CA PRO A 123 -23.19 13.76 13.70
C PRO A 123 -22.20 13.97 14.84
N GLY A 124 -21.80 15.22 15.07
CA GLY A 124 -20.85 15.61 16.12
C GLY A 124 -19.38 15.39 15.74
N LEU A 125 -19.07 14.81 14.57
CA LEU A 125 -17.70 14.72 14.07
C LEU A 125 -17.39 15.90 13.14
N HIS A 126 -16.50 16.79 13.57
CA HIS A 126 -16.02 17.90 12.74
C HIS A 126 -14.59 17.64 12.27
N VAL A 127 -14.23 18.17 11.09
CA VAL A 127 -12.86 18.13 10.58
C VAL A 127 -12.34 19.54 10.37
N TYR A 128 -11.18 19.83 10.95
CA TYR A 128 -10.48 21.10 10.80
C TYR A 128 -9.13 20.93 10.10
N ARG A 129 -8.89 21.74 9.07
CA ARG A 129 -7.71 21.68 8.18
C ARG A 129 -6.95 23.01 8.21
N PRO A 130 -6.20 23.30 9.29
CA PRO A 130 -5.60 24.63 9.52
C PRO A 130 -4.56 25.03 8.46
N ILE A 131 -3.91 24.04 7.85
CA ILE A 131 -2.84 24.26 6.87
C ILE A 131 -3.29 24.02 5.42
N LEU A 132 -4.60 24.01 5.15
CA LEU A 132 -5.13 23.64 3.83
C LEU A 132 -4.48 24.42 2.68
N HIS A 133 -4.26 25.72 2.86
CA HIS A 133 -3.69 26.58 1.83
C HIS A 133 -2.17 26.74 1.90
N TRP A 134 -1.51 26.04 2.82
CA TRP A 134 -0.05 26.09 2.95
C TRP A 134 0.61 25.37 1.78
N LYS A 135 1.68 25.97 1.26
CA LYS A 135 2.57 25.33 0.31
C LYS A 135 3.58 24.45 1.03
N HIS A 136 4.32 23.68 0.25
CA HIS A 136 5.38 22.83 0.78
C HIS A 136 6.50 23.62 1.46
N GLU A 137 6.86 24.78 0.89
CA GLU A 137 7.84 25.71 1.46
C GLU A 137 7.42 26.23 2.84
N ASP A 138 6.13 26.54 3.03
CA ASP A 138 5.59 27.03 4.31
C ASP A 138 5.70 25.97 5.41
N VAL A 139 5.42 24.70 5.07
CA VAL A 139 5.51 23.57 6.01
C VAL A 139 6.94 23.34 6.46
N PHE A 140 7.92 23.39 5.56
CA PHE A 140 9.32 23.26 5.97
C PHE A 140 9.86 24.51 6.68
N ALA A 141 9.40 25.70 6.29
CA ALA A 141 9.77 26.93 6.97
C ALA A 141 9.28 26.92 8.43
N ILE A 142 8.04 26.51 8.70
CA ILE A 142 7.56 26.41 10.08
C ILE A 142 8.29 25.31 10.84
N ALA A 143 8.55 24.16 10.22
CA ALA A 143 9.26 23.07 10.86
C ALA A 143 10.66 23.52 11.28
N ARG A 144 11.40 24.18 10.37
CA ARG A 144 12.73 24.77 10.68
C ARG A 144 12.66 25.83 11.77
N ARG A 145 11.66 26.73 11.74
CA ARG A 145 11.47 27.76 12.78
C ARG A 145 11.34 27.15 14.18
N HIS A 146 10.79 25.95 14.28
CA HIS A 146 10.57 25.24 15.54
C HIS A 146 11.56 24.07 15.77
N ASP A 147 12.66 24.00 15.01
CA ASP A 147 13.67 22.94 15.08
C ASP A 147 13.10 21.51 14.92
N ILE A 148 12.01 21.37 14.17
CA ILE A 148 11.40 20.08 13.84
C ILE A 148 12.09 19.55 12.58
N LYS A 149 12.85 18.46 12.74
CA LYS A 149 13.53 17.81 11.63
C LYS A 149 12.52 17.02 10.77
N PRO A 150 12.56 17.18 9.43
CA PRO A 150 11.72 16.38 8.54
C PRO A 150 12.14 14.90 8.58
N ASN A 151 11.26 14.02 8.10
CA ASN A 151 11.59 12.59 8.01
C ASN A 151 12.85 12.38 7.12
N PRO A 152 13.88 11.67 7.59
CA PRO A 152 15.12 11.45 6.83
C PRO A 152 14.91 10.78 5.46
N LEU A 153 13.84 10.01 5.27
CA LEU A 153 13.53 9.35 4.00
C LEU A 153 13.25 10.38 2.88
N TYR A 154 12.78 11.59 3.22
CA TYR A 154 12.65 12.66 2.23
C TYR A 154 14.00 13.04 1.62
N GLN A 155 15.11 12.92 2.36
CA GLN A 155 16.47 13.15 1.84
C GLN A 155 16.96 12.00 0.95
N GLN A 156 16.28 10.85 0.96
CA GLN A 156 16.71 9.62 0.28
C GLN A 156 15.86 9.29 -0.96
N GLY A 157 15.20 10.29 -1.54
CA GLY A 157 14.40 10.13 -2.75
C GLY A 157 12.97 9.65 -2.52
N CYS A 158 12.58 9.39 -1.27
CA CYS A 158 11.20 9.03 -0.93
C CYS A 158 10.32 10.28 -0.86
N GLY A 159 9.61 10.58 -1.94
CA GLY A 159 8.68 11.72 -2.00
C GLY A 159 7.39 11.51 -1.22
N ARG A 160 7.01 10.26 -0.89
CA ARG A 160 5.79 9.94 -0.14
C ARG A 160 6.05 8.86 0.89
N VAL A 161 6.57 9.29 2.03
CA VAL A 161 6.84 8.40 3.16
C VAL A 161 5.54 7.82 3.72
N GLY A 162 5.46 6.50 3.76
CA GLY A 162 4.29 5.74 4.18
C GLY A 162 4.59 4.25 4.16
N CYS A 163 3.87 3.48 3.33
CA CYS A 163 4.17 2.07 3.13
C CYS A 163 5.49 1.89 2.33
N MET A 164 6.25 0.84 2.64
CA MET A 164 7.53 0.54 2.00
C MET A 164 7.47 -0.83 1.31
N PRO A 165 7.42 -0.90 -0.03
CA PRO A 165 6.95 0.14 -0.95
C PRO A 165 5.43 0.33 -0.84
N CYS A 166 4.93 1.43 -1.41
CA CYS A 166 3.49 1.66 -1.60
C CYS A 166 3.07 1.25 -3.01
N ILE A 167 1.81 0.84 -3.20
CA ILE A 167 1.24 0.60 -4.53
C ILE A 167 1.20 1.86 -5.43
N HIS A 168 1.44 3.05 -4.85
CA HIS A 168 1.59 4.32 -5.57
C HIS A 168 3.05 4.79 -5.63
N VAL A 169 4.00 3.94 -5.30
CA VAL A 169 5.43 4.29 -5.37
C VAL A 169 5.76 4.81 -6.77
N ARG A 170 6.58 5.86 -6.84
CA ARG A 170 7.08 6.34 -8.13
C ARG A 170 8.20 5.42 -8.60
N LYS A 171 8.39 5.33 -9.92
CA LYS A 171 9.49 4.55 -10.50
C LYS A 171 10.86 4.87 -9.88
N SER A 172 11.17 6.16 -9.74
CA SER A 172 12.42 6.64 -9.12
C SER A 172 12.54 6.27 -7.64
N GLU A 173 11.44 6.34 -6.89
CA GLU A 173 11.41 5.94 -5.48
C GLU A 173 11.58 4.43 -5.35
N LEU A 174 10.95 3.63 -6.21
CA LEU A 174 11.12 2.18 -6.22
C LEU A 174 12.57 1.79 -6.56
N ALA A 175 13.25 2.52 -7.46
CA ALA A 175 14.68 2.34 -7.73
C ALA A 175 15.54 2.57 -6.48
N GLU A 176 15.26 3.64 -5.72
CA GLU A 176 15.92 3.86 -4.42
C GLU A 176 15.63 2.73 -3.43
N ILE A 177 14.42 2.17 -3.43
CA ILE A 177 14.06 1.01 -2.59
C ILE A 177 14.86 -0.22 -2.96
N PHE A 178 14.97 -0.55 -4.26
CA PHE A 178 15.83 -1.64 -4.71
C PHE A 178 17.29 -1.46 -4.30
N ARG A 179 17.82 -0.23 -4.38
CA ARG A 179 19.22 0.08 -4.08
C ARG A 179 19.52 0.09 -2.58
N ARG A 180 18.69 0.75 -1.78
CA ARG A 180 18.96 1.06 -0.36
C ARG A 180 18.34 0.06 0.60
N TRP A 181 17.21 -0.55 0.22
CA TRP A 181 16.40 -1.42 1.09
C TRP A 181 15.99 -2.72 0.36
N PRO A 182 16.95 -3.53 -0.13
CA PRO A 182 16.64 -4.77 -0.82
C PRO A 182 15.91 -5.80 0.06
N GLU A 183 16.05 -5.74 1.38
CA GLU A 183 15.30 -6.54 2.35
C GLU A 183 13.80 -6.26 2.31
N GLU A 184 13.39 -5.01 2.05
CA GLU A 184 11.98 -4.63 1.95
C GLU A 184 11.35 -5.21 0.68
N ILE A 185 12.11 -5.29 -0.41
CA ILE A 185 11.70 -5.98 -1.63
C ILE A 185 11.54 -7.48 -1.38
N LYS A 186 12.53 -8.12 -0.75
CA LYS A 186 12.46 -9.55 -0.39
C LYS A 186 11.28 -9.87 0.51
N ARG A 187 10.99 -8.98 1.48
CA ARG A 187 9.82 -9.10 2.35
C ARG A 187 8.52 -9.09 1.56
N VAL A 188 8.38 -8.19 0.59
CA VAL A 188 7.18 -8.15 -0.27
C VAL A 188 7.11 -9.35 -1.20
N ALA A 189 8.22 -9.79 -1.78
CA ALA A 189 8.28 -10.99 -2.61
C ALA A 189 7.81 -12.23 -1.84
N GLU A 190 8.20 -12.36 -0.57
CA GLU A 190 7.68 -13.41 0.31
C GLU A 190 6.17 -13.27 0.54
N TRP A 191 5.69 -12.05 0.78
CA TRP A 191 4.26 -11.81 0.91
C TRP A 191 3.48 -12.15 -0.36
N GLU A 192 4.05 -11.94 -1.56
CA GLU A 192 3.43 -12.35 -2.81
C GLU A 192 3.20 -13.86 -2.86
N ARG A 193 4.19 -14.67 -2.44
CA ARG A 193 4.06 -16.13 -2.36
C ARG A 193 2.98 -16.57 -1.37
N LEU A 194 2.95 -15.98 -0.18
CA LEU A 194 1.97 -16.30 0.86
C LEU A 194 0.54 -15.94 0.41
N VAL A 195 0.37 -14.74 -0.13
CA VAL A 195 -0.95 -14.26 -0.59
C VAL A 195 -1.43 -15.01 -1.82
N ALA A 196 -0.54 -15.35 -2.75
CA ALA A 196 -0.85 -16.17 -3.91
C ALA A 196 -1.33 -17.58 -3.49
N SER A 197 -0.71 -18.18 -2.47
CA SER A 197 -1.15 -19.46 -1.91
C SER A 197 -2.55 -19.40 -1.31
N CYS A 198 -2.95 -18.23 -0.78
CA CYS A 198 -4.29 -17.96 -0.24
C CYS A 198 -5.26 -17.36 -1.28
N SER A 199 -4.86 -17.32 -2.56
CA SER A 199 -5.67 -16.88 -3.70
C SER A 199 -6.18 -18.08 -4.47
N ARG A 200 -7.45 -18.02 -4.91
CA ARG A 200 -8.09 -19.11 -5.64
C ARG A 200 -7.35 -19.46 -6.94
N ARG A 201 -6.84 -18.46 -7.64
CA ARG A 201 -6.11 -18.64 -8.91
C ARG A 201 -4.61 -18.90 -8.71
N GLY A 202 -4.11 -18.89 -7.47
CA GLY A 202 -2.69 -19.12 -7.19
C GLY A 202 -1.77 -17.97 -7.62
N ASN A 203 -2.32 -16.82 -7.99
CA ASN A 203 -1.54 -15.64 -8.36
C ASN A 203 -1.99 -14.40 -7.59
N SER A 204 -1.00 -13.67 -7.08
CA SER A 204 -1.20 -12.39 -6.42
C SER A 204 0.12 -11.63 -6.38
N THR A 205 0.29 -10.70 -7.31
CA THR A 205 1.45 -9.81 -7.37
C THR A 205 1.13 -8.47 -6.70
N PHE A 206 2.15 -7.84 -6.13
CA PHE A 206 2.05 -6.56 -5.43
C PHE A 206 1.72 -5.43 -6.39
N PHE A 207 2.38 -5.41 -7.55
CA PHE A 207 2.03 -4.55 -8.67
C PHE A 207 1.22 -5.33 -9.71
N PRO A 208 0.23 -4.70 -10.37
CA PRO A 208 -0.44 -5.32 -11.50
C PRO A 208 0.57 -5.72 -12.58
N SER A 209 0.40 -6.88 -13.20
CA SER A 209 1.25 -7.40 -14.29
C SER A 209 1.37 -6.47 -15.50
N THR A 210 0.56 -5.42 -15.58
CA THR A 210 0.60 -4.38 -16.61
C THR A 210 1.38 -3.12 -16.20
N HIS A 211 1.99 -3.11 -15.01
CA HIS A 211 2.67 -1.92 -14.49
C HIS A 211 4.00 -1.66 -15.19
N ASP A 212 4.72 -2.73 -15.57
CA ASP A 212 5.86 -2.66 -16.50
C ASP A 212 5.32 -2.71 -17.94
N PRO A 213 5.47 -1.63 -18.74
CA PRO A 213 5.00 -1.59 -20.12
C PRO A 213 5.65 -2.63 -21.03
N LEU A 214 6.90 -3.05 -20.76
CA LEU A 214 7.63 -4.00 -21.62
C LEU A 214 7.19 -5.44 -21.40
N ARG A 215 6.73 -5.75 -20.20
CA ARG A 215 6.31 -7.10 -19.80
C ARG A 215 4.80 -7.19 -19.62
N ALA A 216 4.02 -6.19 -20.01
CA ALA A 216 2.60 -6.09 -19.68
C ALA A 216 1.80 -7.31 -20.15
N GLU A 217 1.13 -8.00 -19.22
CA GLU A 217 0.24 -9.13 -19.51
C GLU A 217 -1.09 -8.98 -18.77
N ARG A 218 -2.20 -9.34 -19.43
CA ARG A 218 -3.56 -9.25 -18.90
C ARG A 218 -4.21 -10.62 -18.69
N ARG A 219 -3.71 -11.66 -19.35
CA ARG A 219 -4.21 -13.03 -19.26
C ARG A 219 -3.79 -13.63 -17.93
N ILE A 220 -4.77 -13.84 -17.05
CA ILE A 220 -4.53 -14.28 -15.67
C ILE A 220 -3.89 -15.67 -15.61
N GLU A 221 -4.04 -16.48 -16.66
CA GLU A 221 -3.49 -17.83 -16.77
C GLU A 221 -1.97 -17.83 -16.95
N ILE A 222 -1.39 -16.72 -17.40
CA ILE A 222 0.04 -16.56 -17.68
C ILE A 222 0.75 -15.83 -16.54
N VAL A 223 0.01 -15.01 -15.79
CA VAL A 223 0.58 -14.19 -14.72
C VAL A 223 0.89 -15.06 -13.50
N THR A 224 2.17 -15.31 -13.28
CA THR A 224 2.71 -15.97 -12.07
C THR A 224 3.49 -14.99 -11.19
N VAL A 225 3.68 -15.35 -9.91
CA VAL A 225 4.48 -14.53 -8.98
C VAL A 225 5.94 -14.48 -9.42
N GLU A 226 6.48 -15.57 -9.96
CA GLU A 226 7.87 -15.67 -10.40
C GLU A 226 8.14 -14.78 -11.61
N ALA A 227 7.18 -14.68 -12.54
CA ALA A 227 7.34 -13.92 -13.77
C ALA A 227 6.87 -12.46 -13.66
N TYR A 228 6.06 -12.10 -12.67
CA TYR A 228 5.45 -10.75 -12.55
C TYR A 228 5.48 -10.16 -11.14
N GLY A 229 6.13 -10.84 -10.19
CA GLY A 229 6.29 -10.37 -8.82
C GLY A 229 7.19 -9.14 -8.72
N ILE A 230 7.28 -8.60 -7.52
CA ILE A 230 7.96 -7.32 -7.26
C ILE A 230 9.42 -7.35 -7.70
N GLU A 231 10.12 -8.47 -7.52
CA GLU A 231 11.55 -8.59 -7.88
C GLU A 231 11.80 -8.37 -9.38
N THR A 232 10.82 -8.67 -10.22
CA THR A 232 10.93 -8.52 -11.68
C THR A 232 10.98 -7.07 -12.16
N TYR A 233 10.63 -6.12 -11.29
CA TYR A 233 10.62 -4.70 -11.61
C TYR A 233 12.00 -4.03 -11.48
N HIS A 234 13.02 -4.72 -10.95
CA HIS A 234 14.35 -4.15 -10.70
C HIS A 234 14.90 -3.41 -11.93
N ASP A 235 15.09 -4.12 -13.03
CA ASP A 235 15.71 -3.56 -14.24
C ASP A 235 14.85 -2.45 -14.84
N TRP A 236 13.53 -2.65 -14.84
CA TRP A 236 12.59 -1.62 -15.27
C TRP A 236 12.78 -0.34 -14.46
N THR A 237 12.94 -0.40 -13.13
CA THR A 237 13.11 0.81 -12.32
C THR A 237 14.38 1.61 -12.64
N MET A 238 15.43 0.94 -13.14
CA MET A 238 16.72 1.56 -13.48
C MET A 238 16.76 2.18 -14.89
N THR A 239 15.64 2.14 -15.62
CA THR A 239 15.53 2.74 -16.96
C THR A 239 14.88 4.11 -16.94
N THR A 240 15.14 4.92 -17.97
CA THR A 240 14.53 6.22 -18.19
C THR A 240 13.04 6.08 -18.56
N ARG A 241 12.39 7.19 -18.91
CA ARG A 241 10.98 7.21 -19.31
C ARG A 241 10.78 6.38 -20.58
N GLY A 242 9.93 5.35 -20.48
CA GLY A 242 9.65 4.42 -21.59
C GLY A 242 10.18 3.00 -21.37
N GLY A 243 11.04 2.78 -20.37
CA GLY A 243 11.41 1.42 -19.94
C GLY A 243 12.60 0.79 -20.66
N THR A 244 13.17 1.43 -21.68
CA THR A 244 14.09 0.78 -22.63
C THR A 244 15.56 1.18 -22.49
N GLN A 245 15.85 2.41 -22.06
CA GLN A 245 17.24 2.90 -21.91
C GLN A 245 17.60 2.99 -20.44
N PHE A 246 18.74 2.44 -20.02
CA PHE A 246 19.24 2.61 -18.66
C PHE A 246 19.58 4.07 -18.37
N ASP A 247 19.23 4.54 -17.17
CA ASP A 247 19.52 5.91 -16.75
C ASP A 247 20.98 6.03 -16.26
N LEU A 248 21.89 6.18 -17.22
CA LEU A 248 23.33 6.31 -16.96
C LEU A 248 23.68 7.56 -16.14
N LEU A 249 22.85 8.61 -16.20
CA LEU A 249 23.04 9.84 -15.42
C LEU A 249 22.59 9.66 -13.97
N ALA A 250 21.50 8.93 -13.72
CA ALA A 250 21.09 8.56 -12.36
C ALA A 250 22.13 7.65 -11.69
N SER A 251 22.74 6.72 -12.44
CA SER A 251 23.83 5.87 -11.92
C SER A 251 25.12 6.67 -11.65
N ALA A 252 25.44 7.69 -12.45
CA ALA A 252 26.57 8.57 -12.16
C ALA A 252 26.36 9.40 -10.87
N ASN A 253 25.11 9.63 -10.48
CA ASN A 253 24.72 10.35 -9.26
C ASN A 253 24.54 9.44 -8.03
N ASP A 254 24.97 8.17 -8.11
CA ASP A 254 24.85 7.15 -7.04
C ASP A 254 25.50 7.57 -5.69
N LYS A 255 26.29 8.65 -5.66
CA LYS A 255 26.95 9.21 -4.46
C LYS A 255 26.32 10.51 -3.94
N ALA A 256 25.17 10.96 -4.46
CA ALA A 256 24.53 12.16 -3.97
C ALA A 256 24.10 11.98 -2.50
N VAL A 257 24.57 12.87 -1.62
CA VAL A 257 24.26 12.88 -0.18
C VAL A 257 22.77 13.10 0.06
N CYS A 258 22.07 13.77 -0.87
CA CYS A 258 20.64 14.00 -0.82
C CYS A 258 19.99 13.80 -2.20
N SER A 259 18.92 13.00 -2.24
CA SER A 259 18.10 12.72 -3.42
C SER A 259 16.68 13.30 -3.27
N SER A 260 16.49 14.30 -2.39
CA SER A 260 15.17 14.86 -2.09
C SER A 260 14.48 15.44 -3.32
N VAL A 261 13.20 15.11 -3.48
CA VAL A 261 12.30 15.74 -4.47
C VAL A 261 11.79 17.11 -4.03
N TYR A 262 12.10 17.52 -2.80
CA TYR A 262 11.64 18.76 -2.19
C TYR A 262 12.80 19.71 -1.93
N ALA A 263 12.65 20.95 -2.41
CA ALA A 263 13.58 22.05 -2.16
C ALA A 263 13.61 22.39 -0.66
N GLY A 264 14.82 22.62 -0.12
CA GLY A 264 15.02 23.01 1.29
C GLY A 264 15.06 21.86 2.31
N VAL A 265 14.98 20.60 1.87
CA VAL A 265 15.13 19.42 2.76
C VAL A 265 16.59 18.99 2.93
N CYS A 266 17.44 19.35 1.97
CA CYS A 266 18.87 19.04 1.96
C CYS A 266 19.75 20.20 2.46
N GLU A 267 19.13 21.27 2.96
CA GLU A 267 19.80 22.47 3.50
C GLU A 267 20.07 22.34 5.00
#